data_AF-A0A7K4WGV5-F1
#
_entry.id   AF-A0A7K4WGV5-F1
#
_cell.length_a   1.000
_cell.length_b   1.000
_cell.length_c   1.000
_cell.angle_alpha   90.00
_cell.angle_beta   90.00
_cell.angle_gamma   90.00
#
_symmetry.space_group_name_H-M   'P 1'
#
loop_
_entity.id
_entity.type
_entity.pdbx_description
1 polymer ?
#
loop_
_entity_poly.entity_id
_entity_poly.type
_entity_poly.pdbx_seq_one_letter_code
_entity_poly.pdbx_strand_id
1 'polypeptide(L)'
;FAALHAAVPGLPLASSTVLPGLVLSRDFAAYCPAEGELRAVLVTEPLRPTLTAPGVEFVVDSEGQYQASQRWITRRTEALVEHLQSNNVKLLLSSTKQDEVVIYYAKLYGVSVVECLLPEEMALISEITGVLPYAPFGDNMYREITETAVASFCQPLLLGSKRCVHVGFTSVCAFQPHCLILCGPVDGVNEQHAAALQEAFTMLQQVFKRVDQ
;
A
#
# COMPACT_ATOMS: atom_id res chain seq x y z
N PHE A 1 2.42 -3.53 -16.44
CA PHE A 1 1.19 -2.85 -16.90
C PHE A 1 0.02 -3.03 -15.93
N ALA A 2 -0.15 -4.21 -15.30
CA ALA A 2 -1.24 -4.46 -14.34
C ALA A 2 -1.37 -3.39 -13.23
N ALA A 3 -0.26 -3.00 -12.59
CA ALA A 3 -0.27 -1.95 -11.55
C ALA A 3 -0.43 -0.51 -12.07
N LEU A 4 -0.54 -0.30 -13.39
CA LEU A 4 -0.60 1.02 -14.03
C LEU A 4 -1.97 1.32 -14.67
N HIS A 5 -2.95 0.43 -14.50
CA HIS A 5 -4.31 0.66 -14.98
C HIS A 5 -5.34 0.10 -14.00
N ALA A 6 -6.56 0.64 -14.09
CA ALA A 6 -7.74 0.10 -13.41
C ALA A 6 -8.89 0.00 -14.42
N ALA A 7 -9.48 -1.19 -14.53
CA ALA A 7 -10.61 -1.45 -15.41
C ALA A 7 -11.94 -1.17 -14.72
N VAL A 8 -12.83 -0.45 -15.40
CA VAL A 8 -14.16 -0.06 -14.92
C VAL A 8 -15.21 -0.54 -15.93
N PRO A 9 -15.89 -1.67 -15.67
CA PRO A 9 -16.97 -2.14 -16.53
C PRO A 9 -18.23 -1.28 -16.38
N GLY A 10 -19.10 -1.31 -17.38
CA GLY A 10 -20.40 -0.61 -17.37
C GLY A 10 -20.35 0.87 -17.73
N LEU A 11 -19.16 1.40 -18.10
CA LEU A 11 -19.00 2.78 -18.57
C LEU A 11 -18.56 2.80 -20.05
N PRO A 12 -18.91 3.82 -20.83
CA PRO A 12 -18.46 3.92 -22.21
C PRO A 12 -16.94 4.18 -22.28
N LEU A 13 -16.28 3.69 -23.32
CA LEU A 13 -14.83 3.86 -23.52
C LEU A 13 -14.40 5.33 -23.48
N ALA A 14 -15.25 6.24 -23.98
CA ALA A 14 -15.01 7.68 -23.96
C ALA A 14 -14.90 8.28 -22.54
N SER A 15 -15.31 7.56 -21.50
CA SER A 15 -15.12 7.93 -20.09
C SER A 15 -13.78 7.48 -19.51
N SER A 16 -12.93 6.81 -20.30
CA SER A 16 -11.57 6.46 -19.89
C SER A 16 -10.75 7.74 -19.68
N THR A 17 -9.86 7.72 -18.69
CA THR A 17 -9.06 8.90 -18.33
C THR A 17 -7.71 8.47 -17.76
N VAL A 18 -6.76 9.40 -17.74
CA VAL A 18 -5.47 9.22 -17.09
C VAL A 18 -5.47 10.05 -15.81
N LEU A 19 -5.25 9.40 -14.68
CA LEU A 19 -5.14 10.05 -13.38
C LEU A 19 -3.67 10.14 -12.97
N PRO A 20 -3.22 11.25 -12.38
CA PRO A 20 -1.91 11.30 -11.74
C PRO A 20 -1.87 10.35 -10.53
N GLY A 21 -0.73 9.75 -10.24
CA GLY A 21 -0.57 8.79 -9.14
C GLY A 21 -0.97 7.36 -9.50
N LEU A 22 -1.11 6.53 -8.47
CA LEU A 22 -1.49 5.12 -8.54
C LEU A 22 -2.91 4.91 -8.00
N VAL A 23 -3.62 3.95 -8.58
CA VAL A 23 -4.90 3.46 -8.06
C VAL A 23 -4.72 2.05 -7.58
N LEU A 24 -4.89 1.85 -6.28
CA LEU A 24 -4.83 0.55 -5.63
C LEU A 24 -6.24 0.00 -5.57
N SER A 25 -6.47 -1.17 -6.16
CA SER A 25 -7.81 -1.77 -6.32
C SER A 25 -8.34 -2.41 -5.03
N ARG A 26 -8.31 -1.66 -3.92
CA ARG A 26 -8.78 -2.04 -2.58
C ARG A 26 -9.22 -0.80 -1.81
N ASP A 27 -10.03 -1.00 -0.78
CA ASP A 27 -10.44 0.08 0.13
C ASP A 27 -9.44 0.24 1.29
N PHE A 28 -9.57 1.32 2.04
CA PHE A 28 -8.82 1.51 3.29
C PHE A 28 -9.32 0.56 4.38
N ALA A 29 -8.39 -0.09 5.08
CA ALA A 29 -8.70 -0.79 6.35
C ALA A 29 -8.90 0.23 7.49
N ALA A 30 -8.15 1.31 7.45
CA ALA A 30 -8.37 2.51 8.26
C ALA A 30 -8.16 3.74 7.38
N TYR A 31 -9.14 4.64 7.34
CA TYR A 31 -9.00 5.92 6.66
C TYR A 31 -8.96 7.05 7.69
N CYS A 32 -7.82 7.71 7.76
CA CYS A 32 -7.55 8.87 8.60
C CYS A 32 -7.10 10.00 7.66
N PRO A 33 -8.01 10.89 7.22
CA PRO A 33 -7.65 11.97 6.32
C PRO A 33 -6.62 12.87 6.99
N ALA A 34 -5.61 13.26 6.21
CA ALA A 34 -4.57 14.19 6.64
C ALA A 34 -4.33 15.20 5.51
N GLU A 35 -4.05 16.44 5.91
CA GLU A 35 -3.79 17.54 4.98
C GLU A 35 -2.31 17.58 4.60
N GLY A 36 -2.02 17.91 3.34
CA GLY A 36 -0.66 18.08 2.84
C GLY A 36 0.07 16.77 2.57
N GLU A 37 1.41 16.85 2.55
CA GLU A 37 2.27 15.71 2.27
C GLU A 37 2.25 14.69 3.42
N LEU A 38 2.17 13.42 3.04
CA LEU A 38 2.04 12.28 3.92
C LEU A 38 3.31 11.47 3.88
N ARG A 39 3.85 11.15 5.06
CA ARG A 39 4.93 10.18 5.18
C ARG A 39 4.34 8.77 5.21
N ALA A 40 4.76 7.94 4.28
CA ALA A 40 4.26 6.59 4.07
C ALA A 40 5.34 5.54 4.37
N VAL A 41 4.93 4.41 4.93
CA VAL A 41 5.81 3.26 5.20
C VAL A 41 5.27 2.04 4.48
N LEU A 42 6.16 1.30 3.83
CA LEU A 42 5.85 0.02 3.22
C LEU A 42 6.16 -1.10 4.22
N VAL A 43 5.27 -2.06 4.40
CA VAL A 43 5.50 -3.22 5.27
C VAL A 43 5.14 -4.51 4.55
N THR A 44 5.97 -5.53 4.75
CA THR A 44 5.78 -6.86 4.15
C THR A 44 5.27 -7.91 5.15
N GLU A 45 5.15 -7.54 6.42
CA GLU A 45 4.82 -8.44 7.51
C GLU A 45 3.70 -7.85 8.40
N PRO A 46 2.92 -8.69 9.10
CA PRO A 46 1.97 -8.21 10.10
C PRO A 46 2.68 -7.43 11.22
N LEU A 47 2.18 -6.24 11.56
CA LEU A 47 2.77 -5.39 12.61
C LEU A 47 2.48 -5.88 14.03
N ARG A 48 1.49 -6.77 14.20
CA ARG A 48 1.24 -7.45 15.46
C ARG A 48 2.23 -8.62 15.60
N PRO A 49 3.10 -8.62 16.63
CA PRO A 49 4.00 -9.75 16.86
C PRO A 49 3.21 -11.00 17.21
N THR A 50 3.70 -12.16 16.78
CA THR A 50 3.18 -13.46 17.20
C THR A 50 3.73 -13.84 18.57
N LEU A 51 2.98 -14.65 19.34
CA LEU A 51 3.47 -15.18 20.62
C LEU A 51 4.63 -16.16 20.42
N THR A 52 4.65 -16.85 19.28
CA THR A 52 5.70 -17.79 18.92
C THR A 52 6.09 -17.65 17.46
N ALA A 53 7.32 -18.08 17.18
CA ALA A 53 7.80 -18.25 15.82
C ALA A 53 7.07 -19.41 15.12
N PRO A 54 7.01 -19.41 13.78
CA PRO A 54 6.48 -20.54 13.02
C PRO A 54 7.14 -21.86 13.42
N GLY A 55 6.34 -22.89 13.70
CA GLY A 55 6.82 -24.21 14.11
C GLY A 55 7.23 -24.33 15.58
N VAL A 56 7.01 -23.29 16.40
CA VAL A 56 7.28 -23.31 17.84
C VAL A 56 5.97 -23.27 18.64
N GLU A 57 5.84 -24.15 19.62
CA GLU A 57 4.69 -24.21 20.52
C GLU A 57 4.79 -23.17 21.64
N PHE A 58 3.68 -22.49 21.91
CA PHE A 58 3.55 -21.56 23.02
C PHE A 58 2.89 -22.28 24.21
N VAL A 59 3.69 -22.70 25.18
CA VAL A 59 3.18 -23.37 26.39
C VAL A 59 2.91 -22.32 27.47
N VAL A 60 1.72 -22.37 28.05
CA VAL A 60 1.30 -21.55 29.19
C VAL A 60 0.84 -22.44 30.33
N ASP A 61 1.31 -22.16 31.54
CA ASP A 61 1.00 -22.95 32.74
C ASP A 61 -0.26 -22.44 33.46
N SER A 62 -0.77 -21.27 33.05
CA SER A 62 -1.98 -20.67 33.63
C SER A 62 -2.65 -19.67 32.70
N GLU A 63 -3.94 -19.46 32.93
CA GLU A 63 -4.73 -18.41 32.27
C GLU A 63 -4.14 -17.01 32.52
N GLY A 64 -3.61 -16.76 33.73
CA GLY A 64 -2.99 -15.47 34.07
C GLY A 64 -1.75 -15.18 33.21
N GLN A 65 -0.93 -16.19 32.92
CA GLN A 65 0.22 -16.07 32.04
C GLN A 65 -0.19 -15.82 30.59
N TYR A 66 -1.22 -16.51 30.11
CA TYR A 66 -1.79 -16.29 28.78
C TYR A 66 -2.29 -14.84 28.62
N GLN A 67 -3.08 -14.35 29.58
CA GLN A 67 -3.58 -12.97 29.58
C GLN A 67 -2.46 -11.94 29.66
N ALA A 68 -1.42 -12.17 30.49
CA ALA A 68 -0.27 -11.28 30.55
C ALA A 68 0.47 -11.20 29.21
N SER A 69 0.60 -12.33 28.52
CA SER A 69 1.26 -12.43 27.20
C SER A 69 0.46 -11.69 26.12
N GLN A 70 -0.87 -11.83 26.12
CA GLN A 70 -1.74 -11.07 25.22
C GLN A 70 -1.64 -9.56 25.47
N ARG A 71 -1.68 -9.12 26.74
CA ARG A 71 -1.53 -7.70 27.10
C ARG A 71 -0.17 -7.14 26.67
N TRP A 72 0.89 -7.94 26.79
CA TRP A 72 2.22 -7.55 26.32
C TRP A 72 2.24 -7.33 24.81
N ILE A 73 1.66 -8.23 24.01
CA ILE A 73 1.54 -8.06 22.55
C ILE A 73 0.77 -6.80 22.22
N THR A 74 -0.41 -6.61 22.83
CA THR A 74 -1.26 -5.44 22.58
C THR A 74 -0.53 -4.13 22.86
N ARG A 75 0.13 -4.02 24.02
CA ARG A 75 0.92 -2.83 24.38
C ARG A 75 2.11 -2.60 23.43
N ARG A 76 2.74 -3.69 22.97
CA ARG A 76 3.83 -3.60 22.01
C ARG A 76 3.35 -3.12 20.64
N THR A 77 2.18 -3.58 20.20
CA THR A 77 1.55 -3.09 18.96
C THR A 77 1.14 -1.63 19.07
N GLU A 78 0.57 -1.23 20.21
CA GLU A 78 0.25 0.18 20.50
C GLU A 78 1.50 1.07 20.39
N ALA A 79 2.56 0.71 21.11
CA ALA A 79 3.82 1.46 21.12
C ALA A 79 4.45 1.55 19.72
N LEU A 80 4.32 0.50 18.90
CA LEU A 80 4.80 0.52 17.53
C LEU A 80 4.03 1.52 16.66
N VAL A 81 2.70 1.51 16.73
CA VAL A 81 1.87 2.45 15.94
C VAL A 81 2.05 3.89 16.43
N GLU A 82 2.20 4.08 17.74
CA GLU A 82 2.58 5.37 18.34
C GLU A 82 3.96 5.84 17.85
N HIS A 83 4.94 4.93 17.73
CA HIS A 83 6.26 5.24 17.17
C HIS A 83 6.18 5.65 15.70
N LEU A 84 5.37 4.97 14.88
CA LEU A 84 5.10 5.39 13.50
C LEU A 84 4.58 6.84 13.47
N GLN A 85 3.56 7.13 14.27
CA GLN A 85 2.96 8.47 14.36
C GLN A 85 3.97 9.51 14.84
N SER A 86 4.80 9.18 15.84
CA SER A 86 5.82 10.08 16.40
C SER A 86 6.89 10.42 15.37
N ASN A 87 7.11 9.54 14.39
CA ASN A 87 7.94 9.77 13.21
C ASN A 87 7.17 10.42 12.05
N ASN A 88 6.00 11.01 12.32
CA ASN A 88 5.13 11.67 11.34
C ASN A 88 4.61 10.76 10.22
N VAL A 89 4.59 9.43 10.42
CA VAL A 89 3.98 8.50 9.46
C VAL A 89 2.47 8.64 9.53
N LYS A 90 1.84 8.85 8.37
CA LYS A 90 0.38 9.01 8.22
C LYS A 90 -0.24 7.95 7.30
N LEU A 91 0.59 7.15 6.63
CA LEU A 91 0.13 6.10 5.72
C LEU A 91 0.96 4.82 5.90
N LEU A 92 0.26 3.71 6.12
CA LEU A 92 0.82 2.36 6.14
C LEU A 92 0.34 1.60 4.90
N LEU A 93 1.30 1.11 4.13
CA LEU A 93 1.09 0.33 2.91
C LEU A 93 1.59 -1.09 3.17
N SER A 94 0.67 -2.04 3.31
CA SER A 94 0.98 -3.41 3.73
C SER A 94 0.71 -4.41 2.62
N SER A 95 1.67 -5.31 2.35
CA SER A 95 1.45 -6.45 1.46
C SER A 95 0.58 -7.54 2.09
N THR A 96 0.53 -7.60 3.42
CA THR A 96 -0.26 -8.58 4.18
C THR A 96 -1.49 -7.92 4.79
N LYS A 97 -2.45 -8.74 5.23
CA LYS A 97 -3.55 -8.29 6.08
C LYS A 97 -3.02 -7.96 7.47
N GLN A 98 -3.44 -6.83 8.03
CA GLN A 98 -3.08 -6.41 9.37
C GLN A 98 -4.14 -6.86 10.40
N ASP A 99 -3.68 -7.10 11.62
CA ASP A 99 -4.55 -7.51 12.73
C ASP A 99 -5.48 -6.36 13.14
N GLU A 100 -6.69 -6.66 13.61
CA GLU A 100 -7.67 -5.65 14.04
C GLU A 100 -7.11 -4.70 15.09
N VAL A 101 -6.20 -5.18 15.96
CA VAL A 101 -5.55 -4.33 16.96
C VAL A 101 -4.65 -3.28 16.32
N VAL A 102 -3.97 -3.60 15.22
CA VAL A 102 -3.15 -2.65 14.44
C VAL A 102 -4.07 -1.60 13.83
N ILE A 103 -5.18 -2.03 13.20
CA ILE A 103 -6.17 -1.13 12.60
C ILE A 103 -6.79 -0.21 13.65
N TYR A 104 -7.09 -0.73 14.84
CA TYR A 104 -7.61 0.05 15.96
C TYR A 104 -6.63 1.17 16.37
N TYR A 105 -5.37 0.84 16.65
CA TYR A 105 -4.39 1.83 17.05
C TYR A 105 -4.02 2.78 15.89
N ALA A 106 -4.02 2.31 14.65
CA ALA A 106 -3.81 3.17 13.48
C ALA A 106 -4.87 4.28 13.43
N LYS A 107 -6.15 3.94 13.65
CA LYS A 107 -7.22 4.93 13.77
C LYS A 107 -7.00 5.88 14.95
N LEU A 108 -6.63 5.36 16.11
CA LEU A 108 -6.39 6.16 17.31
C LEU A 108 -5.27 7.20 17.11
N TYR A 109 -4.20 6.81 16.41
CA TYR A 109 -3.04 7.66 16.14
C TYR A 109 -3.08 8.40 14.79
N GLY A 110 -4.19 8.29 14.05
CA GLY A 110 -4.39 9.01 12.79
C GLY A 110 -3.47 8.54 11.65
N VAL A 111 -3.23 7.23 11.56
CA VAL A 111 -2.50 6.55 10.49
C VAL A 111 -3.49 5.83 9.58
N SER A 112 -3.53 6.22 8.31
CA SER A 112 -4.30 5.50 7.30
C SER A 112 -3.63 4.16 6.96
N VAL A 113 -4.41 3.11 6.73
CA VAL A 113 -3.92 1.76 6.42
C VAL A 113 -4.53 1.25 5.14
N VAL A 114 -3.67 0.85 4.20
CA VAL A 114 -4.02 0.08 3.01
C VAL A 114 -3.29 -1.26 3.11
N GLU A 115 -4.05 -2.35 3.08
CA GLU A 115 -3.52 -3.69 3.29
C GLU A 115 -3.73 -4.61 2.10
N CYS A 116 -3.08 -5.79 2.15
CA CYS A 116 -3.13 -6.81 1.10
C CYS A 116 -2.64 -6.31 -0.26
N LEU A 117 -1.66 -5.40 -0.32
CA LEU A 117 -1.07 -4.94 -1.57
C LEU A 117 -0.41 -6.07 -2.35
N LEU A 118 -0.60 -6.06 -3.67
CA LEU A 118 -0.01 -7.05 -4.55
C LEU A 118 1.52 -6.85 -4.61
N PRO A 119 2.31 -7.91 -4.81
CA PRO A 119 3.76 -7.79 -4.96
C PRO A 119 4.17 -6.80 -6.05
N GLU A 120 3.42 -6.74 -7.15
CA GLU A 120 3.67 -5.81 -8.26
C GLU A 120 3.41 -4.35 -7.88
N GLU A 121 2.41 -4.09 -7.02
CA GLU A 121 2.16 -2.75 -6.49
C GLU A 121 3.25 -2.35 -5.51
N MET A 122 3.65 -3.25 -4.61
CA MET A 122 4.75 -3.01 -3.67
C MET A 122 6.05 -2.71 -4.40
N ALA A 123 6.40 -3.52 -5.40
CA ALA A 123 7.59 -3.33 -6.22
C ALA A 123 7.56 -1.99 -6.97
N LEU A 124 6.42 -1.63 -7.57
CA LEU A 124 6.26 -0.37 -8.26
C LEU A 124 6.40 0.83 -7.31
N ILE A 125 5.82 0.76 -6.11
CA ILE A 125 5.95 1.83 -5.11
C ILE A 125 7.41 1.98 -4.68
N SER A 126 8.12 0.87 -4.40
CA SER A 126 9.54 0.89 -4.10
C SER A 126 10.37 1.47 -5.25
N GLU A 127 10.04 1.14 -6.51
CA GLU A 127 10.72 1.68 -7.69
C GLU A 127 10.51 3.19 -7.85
N ILE A 128 9.29 3.69 -7.64
CA ILE A 128 8.95 5.11 -7.75
C ILE A 128 9.59 5.94 -6.63
N THR A 129 9.62 5.39 -5.42
CA THR A 129 10.00 6.13 -4.21
C THR A 129 11.44 5.90 -3.80
N GLY A 130 12.08 4.84 -4.29
CA GLY A 130 13.42 4.39 -3.87
C GLY A 130 13.45 3.76 -2.47
N VAL A 131 12.30 3.56 -1.83
CA VAL A 131 12.19 3.15 -0.43
C VAL A 131 12.06 1.63 -0.31
N LEU A 132 12.79 1.06 0.66
CA LEU A 132 12.69 -0.36 0.99
C LEU A 132 11.57 -0.63 2.02
N PRO A 133 10.96 -1.83 2.01
CA PRO A 133 10.01 -2.21 3.05
C PRO A 133 10.62 -2.12 4.45
N TYR A 134 9.88 -1.51 5.36
CA TYR A 134 10.19 -1.40 6.77
C TYR A 134 10.01 -2.75 7.47
N ALA A 135 11.06 -3.18 8.16
CA ALA A 135 11.07 -4.37 8.99
C ALA A 135 10.91 -3.97 10.47
N PRO A 136 9.70 -4.09 11.06
CA PRO A 136 9.42 -3.63 12.42
C PRO A 136 10.17 -4.42 13.50
N PHE A 137 10.46 -5.70 13.29
CA PHE A 137 10.96 -6.61 14.34
C PHE A 137 12.48 -6.83 14.35
N GLY A 138 13.26 -5.87 13.83
CA GLY A 138 14.72 -5.86 14.02
C GLY A 138 15.16 -5.53 15.46
N ASP A 139 16.48 -5.47 15.68
CA ASP A 139 17.13 -5.37 17.00
C ASP A 139 16.71 -4.18 17.89
N ASN A 140 15.93 -3.20 17.38
CA ASN A 140 15.44 -2.07 18.17
C ASN A 140 14.10 -1.50 17.65
N MET A 141 13.03 -1.63 18.45
CA MET A 141 11.69 -1.08 18.15
C MET A 141 11.66 0.44 17.95
N TYR A 142 12.56 1.17 18.61
CA TYR A 142 12.61 2.62 18.60
C TYR A 142 13.68 3.16 17.66
N ARG A 143 14.18 2.33 16.74
CA ARG A 143 15.09 2.83 15.71
C ARG A 143 14.37 3.89 14.88
N GLU A 144 15.12 4.92 14.50
CA GLU A 144 14.66 5.94 13.57
C GLU A 144 14.15 5.28 12.28
N ILE A 145 12.95 5.68 11.85
CA ILE A 145 12.37 5.18 10.60
C ILE A 145 13.02 5.99 9.49
N THR A 146 13.98 5.42 8.77
CA THR A 146 14.67 6.09 7.66
C THR A 146 13.97 5.82 6.32
N GLU A 147 13.42 4.62 6.15
CA GLU A 147 12.79 4.14 4.93
C GLU A 147 11.33 4.58 4.85
N THR A 148 11.11 5.81 4.37
CA THR A 148 9.76 6.36 4.20
C THR A 148 9.57 7.05 2.87
N ALA A 149 8.43 6.80 2.23
CA ALA A 149 8.02 7.48 1.01
C ALA A 149 7.23 8.76 1.35
N VAL A 150 7.29 9.75 0.46
CA VAL A 150 6.44 10.94 0.55
C VAL A 150 5.31 10.79 -0.45
N ALA A 151 4.07 10.91 0.02
CA ALA A 151 2.87 10.96 -0.80
C ALA A 151 2.27 12.37 -0.75
N SER A 152 2.05 12.98 -1.90
CA SER A 152 1.43 14.31 -2.02
C SER A 152 -0.07 14.28 -1.72
N PHE A 153 -0.73 13.14 -1.93
CA PHE A 153 -2.10 12.88 -1.54
C PHE A 153 -2.35 11.38 -1.36
N CYS A 154 -3.33 11.03 -0.53
CA CYS A 154 -3.86 9.67 -0.40
C CYS A 154 -5.35 9.74 -0.02
N GLN A 155 -6.24 9.30 -0.91
CA GLN A 155 -7.67 9.51 -0.76
C GLN A 155 -8.50 8.32 -1.29
N PRO A 156 -9.74 8.13 -0.79
CA PRO A 156 -10.67 7.17 -1.37
C PRO A 156 -11.07 7.61 -2.77
N LEU A 157 -11.15 6.66 -3.69
CA LEU A 157 -11.61 6.87 -5.07
C LEU A 157 -12.70 5.85 -5.39
N LEU A 158 -13.83 6.32 -5.90
CA LEU A 158 -14.91 5.46 -6.36
C LEU A 158 -14.80 5.27 -7.87
N LEU A 159 -14.49 4.04 -8.30
CA LEU A 159 -14.45 3.66 -9.71
C LEU A 159 -15.62 2.71 -10.02
N GLY A 160 -16.67 3.28 -10.61
CA GLY A 160 -17.95 2.58 -10.77
C GLY A 160 -18.55 2.25 -9.41
N SER A 161 -18.67 0.96 -9.08
CA SER A 161 -19.12 0.47 -7.77
C SER A 161 -17.98 0.04 -6.83
N LYS A 162 -16.72 0.14 -7.26
CA LYS A 162 -15.55 -0.31 -6.49
C LYS A 162 -14.91 0.87 -5.75
N ARG A 163 -14.68 0.71 -4.45
CA ARG A 163 -13.86 1.62 -3.66
C ARG A 163 -12.39 1.23 -3.81
N CYS A 164 -11.59 2.21 -4.19
CA CYS A 164 -10.17 2.11 -4.44
C CYS A 164 -9.43 3.16 -3.60
N VAL A 165 -8.13 2.98 -3.43
CA VAL A 165 -7.25 4.01 -2.88
C VAL A 165 -6.51 4.70 -4.02
N HIS A 166 -6.53 6.02 -4.02
CA HIS A 166 -5.80 6.85 -4.97
C HIS A 166 -4.67 7.57 -4.24
N VAL A 167 -3.43 7.28 -4.63
CA VAL A 167 -2.22 7.78 -3.97
C VAL A 167 -1.26 8.39 -4.97
N GLY A 168 -0.79 9.60 -4.68
CA GLY A 168 0.24 10.27 -5.47
C GLY A 168 1.55 10.27 -4.69
N PHE A 169 2.61 9.66 -5.23
CA PHE A 169 3.94 9.70 -4.63
C PHE A 169 4.78 10.83 -5.21
N THR A 170 5.58 11.47 -4.35
CA THR A 170 6.68 12.32 -4.78
C THR A 170 7.79 11.39 -5.26
N SER A 171 7.98 11.34 -6.58
CA SER A 171 8.99 10.50 -7.21
C SER A 171 10.39 11.03 -6.97
N VAL A 172 11.36 10.14 -6.80
CA VAL A 172 12.78 10.49 -6.74
C VAL A 172 13.36 10.89 -8.11
N CYS A 173 12.62 10.64 -9.19
CA CYS A 173 13.00 10.92 -10.57
C CYS A 173 12.01 11.90 -11.23
N ALA A 174 12.35 12.39 -12.43
CA ALA A 174 11.41 13.14 -13.28
C ALA A 174 10.17 12.31 -13.73
N PHE A 175 10.14 11.03 -13.36
CA PHE A 175 9.03 10.12 -13.64
C PHE A 175 7.85 10.41 -12.71
N GLN A 176 6.73 10.85 -13.26
CA GLN A 176 5.48 11.00 -12.53
C GLN A 176 4.58 9.79 -12.82
N PRO A 177 4.27 8.93 -11.82
CA PRO A 177 3.40 7.81 -12.05
C PRO A 177 2.00 8.30 -12.41
N HIS A 178 1.38 7.64 -13.38
CA HIS A 178 -0.01 7.86 -13.76
C HIS A 178 -0.72 6.51 -13.86
N CYS A 179 -2.01 6.50 -13.56
CA CYS A 179 -2.87 5.34 -13.69
C CYS A 179 -3.88 5.58 -14.80
N LEU A 180 -3.97 4.62 -15.72
CA LEU A 180 -4.97 4.64 -16.77
C LEU A 180 -6.27 4.01 -16.27
N ILE A 181 -7.35 4.79 -16.22
CA ILE A 181 -8.69 4.28 -15.96
C ILE A 181 -9.29 3.86 -17.30
N LEU A 182 -9.47 2.55 -17.47
CA LEU A 182 -10.03 1.94 -18.67
C LEU A 182 -11.50 1.63 -18.46
N CYS A 183 -12.36 2.39 -19.13
CA CYS A 183 -13.80 2.18 -19.12
C CYS A 183 -14.22 1.30 -20.31
N GLY A 184 -15.17 0.41 -20.09
CA GLY A 184 -15.71 -0.44 -21.15
C GLY A 184 -17.06 -1.02 -20.77
N PRO A 185 -17.86 -1.47 -21.75
CA PRO A 185 -19.21 -1.96 -21.48
C PRO A 185 -19.21 -3.23 -20.62
N VAL A 186 -18.18 -4.07 -20.76
CA VAL A 186 -17.99 -5.34 -20.04
C VAL A 186 -16.50 -5.59 -19.79
N ASP A 187 -16.18 -6.43 -18.80
CA ASP A 187 -14.80 -6.74 -18.41
C ASP A 187 -13.95 -7.28 -19.57
N GLY A 188 -14.51 -8.17 -20.39
CA GLY A 188 -13.77 -8.74 -21.53
C GLY A 188 -13.32 -7.69 -22.57
N VAL A 189 -14.06 -6.59 -22.72
CA VAL A 189 -13.65 -5.48 -23.60
C VAL A 189 -12.53 -4.67 -22.94
N ASN A 190 -12.59 -4.46 -21.63
CA ASN A 190 -11.51 -3.81 -20.88
C ASN A 190 -10.21 -4.63 -20.94
N GLU A 191 -10.28 -5.95 -20.83
CA GLU A 191 -9.13 -6.85 -20.96
C GLU A 191 -8.48 -6.74 -22.35
N GLN A 192 -9.28 -6.70 -23.41
CA GLN A 192 -8.79 -6.49 -24.77
C GLN A 192 -8.10 -5.14 -24.93
N HIS A 193 -8.69 -4.06 -24.40
CA HIS A 193 -8.08 -2.74 -24.44
C HIS A 193 -6.78 -2.68 -23.62
N ALA A 194 -6.76 -3.29 -22.44
CA ALA A 194 -5.57 -3.37 -21.60
C ALA A 194 -4.43 -4.13 -22.30
N ALA A 195 -4.73 -5.27 -22.94
CA ALA A 195 -3.76 -6.04 -23.71
C ALA A 195 -3.21 -5.22 -24.90
N ALA A 196 -4.08 -4.60 -25.70
CA ALA A 196 -3.67 -3.78 -26.84
C ALA A 196 -2.77 -2.60 -26.42
N LEU A 197 -3.08 -1.95 -25.29
CA LEU A 197 -2.26 -0.87 -24.75
C LEU A 197 -0.91 -1.36 -24.23
N GLN A 198 -0.89 -2.51 -23.57
CA GLN A 198 0.35 -3.13 -23.14
C GLN A 198 1.27 -3.45 -24.33
N GLU A 199 0.72 -3.99 -25.42
CA GLU A 199 1.46 -4.23 -26.65
C GLU A 199 1.97 -2.92 -27.27
N ALA A 200 1.13 -1.88 -27.33
CA ALA A 200 1.53 -0.56 -27.83
C ALA A 200 2.67 0.05 -27.00
N PHE A 201 2.61 -0.02 -25.67
CA PHE A 201 3.70 0.43 -24.80
C PHE A 201 4.97 -0.38 -25.00
N THR A 202 4.85 -1.70 -25.18
CA THR A 202 5.98 -2.58 -25.46
C THR A 202 6.65 -2.18 -26.78
N MET A 203 5.87 -1.89 -27.82
CA MET A 203 6.39 -1.38 -29.09
C MET A 203 7.09 -0.03 -28.93
N LEU A 204 6.49 0.91 -28.21
CA LEU A 204 7.11 2.23 -27.95
C LEU A 204 8.46 2.08 -27.24
N GLN A 205 8.54 1.22 -26.22
CA GLN A 205 9.81 0.92 -25.55
C GLN A 205 10.89 0.43 -26.51
N GLN A 206 10.55 -0.38 -27.51
CA GLN A 206 11.51 -0.85 -28.52
C GLN A 206 12.00 0.28 -29.45
N VAL A 207 11.14 1.26 -29.75
CA VAL A 207 11.53 2.43 -30.55
C VAL A 207 12.56 3.27 -29.79
N PHE A 208 12.31 3.54 -28.50
CA PHE A 208 13.23 4.36 -27.70
C PHE A 208 14.53 3.65 -27.34
N LYS A 209 14.51 2.32 -27.14
CA LYS A 209 15.74 1.53 -26.92
C LYS A 209 16.73 1.59 -28.09
N ARG A 210 16.28 1.90 -29.30
CA ARG A 210 17.16 2.05 -30.48
C ARG A 210 17.79 3.43 -30.60
N VAL A 211 17.35 4.42 -29.83
CA VAL A 211 17.85 5.80 -29.89
C VAL A 211 19.08 6.00 -28.98
N ASP A 212 19.31 5.09 -28.03
CA ASP A 212 20.46 5.10 -27.11
C ASP A 212 21.65 4.21 -27.58
N GLN A 213 21.71 3.84 -28.87
CA GLN A 213 22.84 3.18 -29.54
C GLN A 213 23.41 4.08 -30.64
#